data_AF-A0A2M9GJK6-F1
#
_entry.id   AF-A0A2M9GJK6-F1
#
_cell.length_a   1.000
_cell.length_b   1.000
_cell.length_c   1.000
_cell.angle_alpha   90.00
_cell.angle_beta   90.00
_cell.angle_gamma   90.00
#
_symmetry.space_group_name_H-M   'P 1'
#
loop_
_entity.id
_entity.type
_entity.pdbx_description
1 polymer ?
#
loop_
_entity_poly.entity_id
_entity_poly.type
_entity_poly.pdbx_seq_one_letter_code
_entity_poly.pdbx_strand_id
1 'polypeptide(L)'
;MTALSLARQLLDSTRRHVEKSDDPYVISRFGDLQIRVDVAAALLERAETHPSPVAATEAQIAAAEALIAASNAEFELTGQRTALPSTLDDPLRGKYQVVGNYHLNGVL
;
A
#
# COMPACT_ATOMS: atom_id res chain seq x y z
N MET A 1 -9.50 11.19 -0.19
CA MET A 1 -8.19 10.71 0.29
C MET A 1 -8.03 9.28 -0.20
N THR A 2 -6.96 8.96 -0.94
CA THR A 2 -6.74 7.63 -1.53
C THR A 2 -5.98 6.71 -0.57
N ALA A 3 -6.02 5.39 -0.78
CA ALA A 3 -5.26 4.43 0.03
C ALA A 3 -3.74 4.75 0.04
N LEU A 4 -3.18 5.17 -1.11
CA LEU A 4 -1.77 5.57 -1.20
C LEU A 4 -1.48 6.81 -0.36
N SER A 5 -2.36 7.82 -0.37
CA SER A 5 -2.16 9.01 0.48
C SER A 5 -2.20 8.69 1.97
N LEU A 6 -3.08 7.77 2.39
CA LEU A 6 -3.14 7.28 3.77
C LEU A 6 -1.88 6.48 4.14
N ALA A 7 -1.39 5.63 3.24
CA ALA A 7 -0.18 4.84 3.46
C ALA A 7 1.04 5.77 3.68
N ARG A 8 1.17 6.81 2.87
CA ARG A 8 2.22 7.85 3.04
C ARG A 8 2.08 8.58 4.37
N GLN A 9 0.87 8.99 4.73
CA GLN A 9 0.62 9.68 6.01
C GLN A 9 0.99 8.80 7.22
N LEU A 10 0.64 7.51 7.19
CA LEU A 10 1.01 6.57 8.25
C LEU A 10 2.52 6.33 8.29
N LEU A 11 3.16 6.20 7.13
CA LEU A 11 4.61 6.04 7.03
C LEU A 11 5.33 7.23 7.66
N ASP A 12 4.93 8.46 7.31
CA ASP A 12 5.51 9.70 7.84
C ASP A 12 5.22 9.87 9.34
N SER A 13 4.03 9.50 9.80
CA SER A 13 3.68 9.51 11.23
C SER A 13 4.54 8.53 12.01
N THR A 14 4.64 7.29 11.52
CA THR A 14 5.43 6.22 12.15
C THR A 14 6.91 6.60 12.19
N ARG A 15 7.45 7.14 11.08
CA ARG A 15 8.83 7.63 11.00
C ARG A 15 9.17 8.58 12.14
N ARG A 16 8.32 9.59 12.38
CA ARG A 16 8.55 10.59 13.44
C ARG A 16 8.63 9.97 14.85
N HIS A 17 8.04 8.80 15.07
CA HIS A 17 8.13 8.08 16.34
C HIS A 17 9.43 7.27 16.46
N VAL A 18 9.97 6.79 15.35
CA VAL A 18 11.06 5.79 15.34
C VAL A 18 12.37 6.28 14.72
N GLU A 19 12.44 7.52 14.21
CA GLU A 19 13.59 8.07 13.47
C GLU A 19 14.91 8.14 14.26
N LYS A 20 14.87 8.00 15.58
CA LYS A 20 16.05 7.94 16.45
C LYS A 20 16.44 6.51 16.86
N SER A 21 15.73 5.51 16.34
CA SER A 21 16.01 4.10 16.64
C SER A 21 17.17 3.60 15.79
N ASP A 22 18.18 3.03 16.45
CA ASP A 22 19.28 2.31 15.81
C ASP A 22 19.04 0.79 15.78
N ASP A 23 17.83 0.34 16.16
CA ASP A 23 17.47 -1.08 16.13
C ASP A 23 17.39 -1.60 14.68
N PRO A 24 18.18 -2.64 14.30
CA PRO A 24 18.18 -3.20 12.95
C PRO A 24 16.80 -3.67 12.47
N TYR A 25 15.95 -4.14 13.38
CA TYR A 25 14.58 -4.56 13.06
C TYR A 25 13.74 -3.37 12.61
N VAL A 26 13.80 -2.25 13.36
CA VAL A 26 13.06 -1.02 13.04
C VAL A 26 13.50 -0.47 11.69
N ILE A 27 14.82 -0.43 11.45
CA ILE A 27 15.40 0.02 10.18
C ILE A 27 14.91 -0.85 9.01
N SER A 28 15.01 -2.17 9.16
CA SER A 28 14.56 -3.11 8.12
C SER A 28 13.05 -3.02 7.87
N ARG A 29 12.25 -2.89 8.94
CA ARG A 29 10.79 -2.78 8.86
C ARG A 29 10.39 -1.51 8.11
N PHE A 30 11.02 -0.39 8.42
CA PHE A 30 10.76 0.87 7.74
C PHE A 30 11.18 0.83 6.26
N GLY A 31 12.32 0.19 5.95
CA GLY A 31 12.77 -0.02 4.56
C GLY A 31 11.76 -0.80 3.70
N ASP A 32 11.19 -1.90 4.22
CA ASP A 32 10.14 -2.64 3.51
C ASP A 32 8.87 -1.79 3.27
N LEU A 33 8.46 -0.98 4.24
CA LEU A 33 7.29 -0.09 4.07
C LEU A 33 7.53 0.96 2.97
N GLN A 34 8.70 1.58 2.96
CA GLN A 34 9.07 2.57 1.94
C GLN A 34 8.99 1.97 0.54
N ILE A 35 9.56 0.77 0.34
CA ILE A 35 9.50 0.06 -0.94
C ILE A 35 8.06 -0.22 -1.37
N ARG A 36 7.19 -0.66 -0.45
CA ARG A 36 5.77 -0.91 -0.78
C ARG A 36 5.04 0.36 -1.21
N VAL A 37 5.27 1.47 -0.52
CA VAL A 37 4.68 2.77 -0.87
C VAL A 37 5.21 3.25 -2.23
N ASP A 38 6.49 3.07 -2.52
CA ASP A 38 7.09 3.46 -3.80
C ASP A 38 6.59 2.60 -4.96
N VAL A 39 6.44 1.29 -4.75
CA VAL A 39 5.82 0.38 -5.73
C VAL A 39 4.38 0.81 -6.02
N ALA A 40 3.59 1.10 -4.99
CA ALA A 40 2.22 1.58 -5.17
C ALA A 40 2.16 2.92 -5.93
N ALA A 41 3.09 3.83 -5.65
CA ALA A 41 3.21 5.09 -6.37
C ALA A 41 3.60 4.89 -7.84
N ALA A 42 4.58 4.03 -8.12
CA ALA A 42 5.02 3.72 -9.48
C ALA A 42 3.93 3.04 -10.30
N LEU A 43 3.12 2.17 -9.69
CA LEU A 43 1.98 1.55 -10.36
C LEU A 43 0.86 2.56 -10.66
N LEU A 44 0.61 3.51 -9.75
CA LEU A 44 -0.33 4.61 -10.00
C LEU A 44 0.15 5.49 -11.15
N GLU A 45 1.42 5.91 -11.13
CA GLU A 45 2.03 6.69 -12.21
C GLU A 45 1.97 5.93 -13.54
N ARG A 46 2.23 4.62 -13.54
CA ARG A 46 2.06 3.79 -14.73
C ARG A 46 0.62 3.80 -15.23
N ALA A 47 -0.36 3.67 -14.34
CA ALA A 47 -1.77 3.69 -14.72
C ALA A 47 -2.22 5.03 -15.32
N GLU A 48 -1.59 6.14 -14.92
CA GLU A 48 -1.87 7.49 -15.44
C GLU A 48 -1.15 7.76 -16.76
N THR A 49 0.11 7.34 -16.89
CA THR A 49 0.96 7.63 -18.05
C THR A 49 0.80 6.63 -19.19
N HIS A 50 0.56 5.36 -18.86
CA HIS A 50 0.40 4.26 -19.79
C HIS A 50 -0.83 3.42 -19.42
N PRO A 51 -2.05 3.98 -19.57
CA PRO A 51 -3.27 3.27 -19.19
C PRO A 51 -3.39 1.93 -19.92
N SER A 52 -3.65 0.87 -19.15
CA SER A 52 -4.03 -0.43 -19.68
C SER A 52 -5.38 -0.84 -19.07
N PRO A 53 -6.06 -1.86 -19.63
CA PRO A 53 -7.32 -2.35 -19.07
C PRO A 53 -7.24 -2.73 -17.58
N VAL A 54 -6.04 -3.08 -17.10
CA VAL A 54 -5.82 -3.60 -15.74
C VAL A 54 -4.99 -2.67 -14.83
N ALA A 55 -4.29 -1.68 -15.39
CA ALA A 55 -3.29 -0.89 -14.67
C ALA A 55 -3.84 -0.17 -13.43
N ALA A 56 -5.04 0.41 -13.54
CA ALA A 56 -5.68 1.09 -12.41
C ALA A 56 -5.99 0.11 -11.26
N THR A 57 -6.41 -1.11 -11.57
CA THR A 57 -6.70 -2.16 -10.58
C THR A 57 -5.44 -2.62 -9.88
N GLU A 58 -4.33 -2.80 -10.61
CA GLU A 58 -3.02 -3.13 -10.03
C GLU A 58 -2.52 -2.04 -9.07
N ALA A 59 -2.65 -0.77 -9.47
CA ALA A 59 -2.30 0.37 -8.62
C ALA A 59 -3.16 0.42 -7.34
N GLN A 60 -4.47 0.16 -7.45
CA GLN A 60 -5.37 0.11 -6.30
C GLN A 60 -5.01 -1.01 -5.32
N ILE A 61 -4.67 -2.20 -5.82
CA ILE A 61 -4.22 -3.32 -4.98
C ILE A 61 -2.95 -2.93 -4.23
N ALA A 62 -1.92 -2.46 -4.94
CA ALA A 62 -0.65 -2.11 -4.32
C ALA A 62 -0.79 -0.98 -3.28
N ALA A 63 -1.62 0.03 -3.56
CA ALA A 63 -1.90 1.10 -2.61
C ALA A 63 -2.61 0.59 -1.34
N ALA A 64 -3.53 -0.35 -1.48
CA ALA A 64 -4.22 -0.95 -0.33
C ALA A 64 -3.31 -1.88 0.48
N GLU A 65 -2.48 -2.70 -0.18
CA GLU A 65 -1.47 -3.52 0.49
C GLU A 65 -0.45 -2.67 1.25
N ALA A 66 0.02 -1.56 0.65
CA ALA A 66 0.91 -0.61 1.30
C ALA A 66 0.24 0.02 2.54
N LEU A 67 -1.04 0.39 2.45
CA LEU A 67 -1.79 0.94 3.58
C LEU A 67 -1.95 -0.07 4.72
N ILE A 68 -2.30 -1.32 4.40
CA ILE A 68 -2.41 -2.40 5.40
C ILE A 68 -1.05 -2.64 6.06
N ALA A 69 0.03 -2.70 5.28
CA ALA A 69 1.38 -2.89 5.81
C ALA A 69 1.80 -1.72 6.73
N ALA A 70 1.51 -0.47 6.34
CA ALA A 70 1.78 0.71 7.14
C ALA A 70 0.98 0.72 8.45
N SER A 71 -0.30 0.35 8.42
CA SER A 71 -1.13 0.25 9.63
C SER A 71 -0.65 -0.84 10.59
N ASN A 72 -0.25 -2.01 10.07
CA ASN A 72 0.32 -3.06 10.90
C ASN A 72 1.64 -2.62 11.55
N ALA A 73 2.51 -1.95 10.78
CA ALA A 73 3.78 -1.46 11.28
C ALA A 73 3.64 -0.30 12.27
N GLU A 74 2.63 0.57 12.12
CA GLU A 74 2.32 1.61 13.12
C GLU A 74 2.05 0.97 14.49
N PHE A 75 1.19 -0.05 14.53
CA PHE A 75 0.90 -0.77 15.76
C PHE A 75 2.12 -1.49 16.31
N GLU A 76 2.86 -2.16 15.44
CA GLU A 76 4.05 -2.93 15.79
C GLU A 76 5.16 -2.05 16.39
N LEU A 77 5.41 -0.87 15.80
CA LEU A 77 6.54 -0.01 16.13
C LEU A 77 6.22 1.07 17.16
N THR A 78 4.95 1.48 17.28
CA THR A 78 4.55 2.60 18.14
C THR A 78 3.48 2.23 19.16
N GLY A 79 2.82 1.07 19.01
CA GLY A 79 1.65 0.67 19.80
C GLY A 79 0.36 1.42 19.45
N GLN A 80 0.40 2.38 18.53
CA GLN A 80 -0.76 3.17 18.10
C GLN A 80 -1.56 2.45 17.01
N ARG A 81 -2.84 2.82 16.87
CA ARG A 81 -3.67 2.42 15.74
C ARG A 81 -4.47 3.60 15.21
N THR A 82 -4.11 4.05 14.03
CA THR A 82 -4.93 5.00 13.28
C THR A 82 -6.17 4.30 12.72
N ALA A 83 -7.35 4.89 12.96
CA ALA A 83 -8.58 4.40 12.37
C ALA A 83 -8.57 4.63 10.85
N LEU A 84 -8.79 3.56 10.08
CA LEU A 84 -8.81 3.61 8.62
C LEU A 84 -10.24 3.44 8.07
N PRO A 85 -10.52 3.96 6.86
CA PRO A 85 -11.79 3.71 6.18
C PRO A 85 -12.03 2.21 5.97
N SER A 86 -13.30 1.79 6.08
CA SER A 86 -13.71 0.43 5.75
C SER A 86 -13.50 0.13 4.28
N THR A 87 -13.05 -1.10 3.97
CA THR A 87 -12.93 -1.62 2.60
C THR A 87 -14.03 -2.64 2.28
N LEU A 88 -15.10 -2.71 3.09
CA LEU A 88 -16.17 -3.70 2.90
C LEU A 88 -16.87 -3.54 1.56
N ASP A 89 -17.06 -2.30 1.10
CA ASP A 89 -17.73 -1.99 -0.16
C ASP A 89 -16.83 -2.20 -1.39
N ASP A 90 -15.51 -2.28 -1.20
CA ASP A 90 -14.53 -2.49 -2.28
C ASP A 90 -13.43 -3.48 -1.84
N PRO A 91 -13.77 -4.78 -1.71
CA PRO A 91 -12.83 -5.78 -1.22
C PRO A 91 -11.76 -6.13 -2.27
N LEU A 92 -10.49 -6.20 -1.84
CA LEU A 92 -9.37 -6.53 -2.73
C LEU A 92 -9.50 -7.88 -3.44
N ARG A 93 -10.20 -8.85 -2.83
CA ARG A 93 -10.41 -10.19 -3.40
C ARG A 93 -10.94 -10.13 -4.84
N GLY A 94 -11.90 -9.24 -5.12
CA GLY A 94 -12.45 -9.07 -6.48
C GLY A 94 -11.42 -8.48 -7.44
N LYS A 95 -10.61 -7.53 -6.98
CA LYS A 95 -9.56 -6.88 -7.78
C LYS A 95 -8.47 -7.88 -8.19
N TYR A 96 -8.03 -8.78 -7.31
CA TYR A 96 -7.08 -9.84 -7.70
C TYR A 96 -7.64 -10.78 -8.75
N GLN A 97 -8.94 -11.08 -8.72
CA GLN A 97 -9.57 -11.91 -9.76
C GLN A 97 -9.51 -11.21 -11.12
N VAL A 98 -9.79 -9.90 -11.19
CA VAL A 98 -9.66 -9.11 -12.42
C VAL A 98 -8.23 -9.14 -12.95
N VAL A 99 -7.24 -8.85 -12.09
CA VAL A 99 -5.82 -8.87 -12.49
C VAL A 99 -5.39 -10.25 -12.97
N GLY A 100 -5.76 -11.30 -12.24
CA GLY A 100 -5.44 -12.67 -12.58
C GLY A 100 -6.09 -13.11 -13.90
N ASN A 101 -7.36 -12.79 -14.11
CA ASN A 101 -8.07 -13.16 -15.34
C ASN A 101 -7.49 -12.45 -16.57
N TYR A 102 -7.10 -11.18 -16.42
CA TYR A 102 -6.45 -10.43 -17.48
C TYR A 102 -5.10 -11.05 -17.87
N HIS A 103 -4.22 -11.32 -16.91
CA HIS A 103 -2.88 -11.84 -17.20
C HIS A 103 -2.85 -13.32 -17.59
N LEU A 104 -3.75 -14.14 -17.03
CA LEU A 104 -3.79 -15.58 -17.30
C LEU A 104 -4.61 -15.92 -18.55
N ASN A 105 -5.76 -15.27 -18.72
CA ASN A 105 -6.75 -15.64 -19.73
C ASN A 105 -6.93 -14.56 -20.82
N GLY A 106 -6.35 -13.37 -20.67
CA GLY A 106 -6.57 -12.25 -21.59
C GLY A 106 -7.99 -11.66 -21.51
N VAL A 107 -8.71 -11.88 -20.40
CA VAL A 107 -10.10 -11.45 -20.20
C VAL A 107 -10.17 -10.38 -19.13
N LEU A 108 -10.82 -9.25 -19.45
CA LEU A 108 -11.16 -8.19 -18.50
C LEU A 108 -12.54 -8.45 -17.87
#